data_AF-R7UL93-F1
#
_entry.id   AF-R7UL93-F1
#
_cell.length_a   1.000
_cell.length_b   1.000
_cell.length_c   1.000
_cell.angle_alpha   90.00
_cell.angle_beta   90.00
_cell.angle_gamma   90.00
#
_symmetry.space_group_name_H-M   'P 1'
#
loop_
_entity.id
_entity.type
_entity.pdbx_description
1 polymer ?
#
loop_
_entity_poly.entity_id
_entity_poly.type
_entity_poly.pdbx_seq_one_letter_code
_entity_poly.pdbx_strand_id
1 'polypeptide(L)' 'MVSAYVVPVVFSLIFLVGVVGNSLVIFIILRNKAMRTTPNIFIGSLALGDLLLLLVPVPFYGMIYTLP' A
#
# COMPACT_ATOMS: atom_id res chain seq x y z
N MET A 1 22.85 8.24 -11.36
CA MET A 1 22.49 7.18 -12.32
C MET A 1 21.99 5.92 -11.60
N VAL A 2 22.78 5.29 -10.72
CA VAL A 2 22.33 4.07 -9.99
C VAL A 2 21.05 4.28 -9.15
N SER A 3 20.94 5.42 -8.46
CA SER A 3 19.74 5.77 -7.68
C SER A 3 18.46 5.85 -8.51
N ALA A 4 18.54 6.25 -9.79
CA ALA A 4 17.38 6.35 -10.68
C ALA A 4 16.79 4.98 -11.06
N TYR A 5 17.56 3.89 -10.91
CA TYR A 5 17.06 2.53 -11.14
C TYR A 5 16.71 1.82 -9.84
N VAL A 6 17.52 1.98 -8.79
CA VAL A 6 17.31 1.29 -7.51
C VAL A 6 16.04 1.77 -6.80
N VAL A 7 15.79 3.08 -6.80
CA VAL A 7 14.62 3.68 -6.12
C VAL A 7 13.30 3.13 -6.68
N PRO A 8 12.99 3.24 -7.98
CA PRO A 8 11.72 2.72 -8.51
C PRO A 8 11.56 1.21 -8.33
N VAL A 9 12.65 0.41 -8.41
CA VAL A 9 12.58 -1.03 -8.16
C VAL A 9 12.17 -1.33 -6.71
N VAL A 10 12.82 -0.70 -5.73
CA VAL A 10 12.50 -0.88 -4.31
C VAL A 10 11.09 -0.38 -3.98
N PHE A 11 10.70 0.79 -4.50
CA PHE A 11 9.35 1.32 -4.31
C PHE A 11 8.28 0.42 -4.95
N SER A 12 8.55 -0.18 -6.12
CA SER A 12 7.64 -1.13 -6.76
C SER A 12 7.46 -2.40 -5.93
N LEU A 13 8.52 -2.91 -5.30
CA LEU A 13 8.43 -4.07 -4.40
C LEU A 13 7.62 -3.74 -3.14
N ILE A 14 7.87 -2.59 -2.52
CA ILE A 14 7.10 -2.13 -1.35
C ILE A 14 5.64 -1.93 -1.73
N PHE A 15 5.36 -1.38 -2.91
CA PHE A 15 4.01 -1.23 -3.44
C PHE A 15 3.30 -2.58 -3.61
N LEU A 16 3.94 -3.56 -4.26
CA LEU A 16 3.35 -4.89 -4.45
C LEU A 16 3.06 -5.58 -3.10
N VAL A 17 4.05 -5.63 -2.21
CA VAL A 17 3.90 -6.28 -0.90
C VAL A 17 2.86 -5.57 -0.06
N GLY A 18 2.89 -4.24 -0.03
CA GLY A 18 1.96 -3.43 0.75
C GLY A 18 0.53 -3.48 0.21
N VAL A 19 0.33 -3.49 -1.11
CA VAL A 19 -1.01 -3.66 -1.71
C VAL A 19 -1.57 -5.04 -1.39
N VAL A 20 -0.79 -6.10 -1.61
CA VAL A 20 -1.24 -7.48 -1.35
C VAL A 20 -1.51 -7.70 0.13
N GLY A 21 -0.62 -7.25 1.03
CA GLY A 21 -0.78 -7.40 2.47
C GLY A 21 -2.00 -6.66 3.01
N ASN A 22 -2.14 -5.37 2.68
CA ASN A 22 -3.22 -4.54 3.20
C ASN A 22 -4.58 -4.90 2.59
N SER A 23 -4.63 -5.28 1.31
CA SER A 23 -5.88 -5.77 0.69
C SER A 23 -6.34 -7.09 1.29
N LEU A 24 -5.43 -8.00 1.65
CA LEU A 24 -5.76 -9.25 2.33
C LEU A 24 -6.33 -8.99 3.73
N VAL A 25 -5.75 -8.05 4.49
CA VAL A 25 -6.26 -7.64 5.80
C VAL A 25 -7.70 -7.11 5.69
N ILE A 26 -7.95 -6.20 4.76
CA ILE A 26 -9.30 -5.68 4.50
C ILE A 26 -10.25 -6.81 4.09
N PHE A 27 -9.81 -7.70 3.19
CA PHE A 27 -10.62 -8.83 2.74
C PHE A 27 -11.03 -9.75 3.89
N ILE A 28 -10.09 -10.09 4.78
CA ILE A 28 -10.36 -10.95 5.95
C ILE A 28 -11.35 -10.27 6.91
N ILE A 29 -11.18 -8.97 7.19
CA ILE A 29 -12.07 -8.21 8.07
C ILE A 29 -13.48 -8.10 7.46
N LEU A 30 -13.58 -7.85 6.16
CA LEU A 30 -14.86 -7.75 5.46
C LEU A 30 -15.60 -9.09 5.42
N ARG A 31 -14.86 -10.17 5.12
CA ARG A 31 -15.40 -11.53 4.99
C ARG A 31 -15.86 -12.10 6.33
N ASN A 32 -15.14 -11.79 7.41
CA ASN A 32 -15.42 -12.40 8.71
C ASN A 32 -16.19 -11.44 9.62
N LYS A 33 -17.54 -11.51 9.60
CA LYS A 33 -18.42 -10.62 10.39
C LYS A 33 -18.15 -10.66 11.89
N ALA A 34 -17.72 -11.82 12.43
CA ALA A 34 -17.32 -11.97 13.83
C ALA A 34 -16.07 -11.17 14.21
N MET A 35 -15.25 -10.77 13.23
CA MET A 35 -14.05 -9.97 13.42
C MET A 35 -14.31 -8.46 13.32
N ARG A 36 -15.57 -7.99 13.26
CA ARG A 36 -15.90 -6.55 13.21
C ARG A 36 -15.96 -5.93 14.61
N THR A 37 -14.92 -6.15 15.40
CA THR A 37 -14.75 -5.53 16.72
C THR A 37 -14.01 -4.20 16.57
N THR A 38 -14.19 -3.28 17.52
CA THR A 38 -13.54 -1.95 17.54
C THR A 38 -12.04 -1.97 17.17
N PRO A 39 -11.19 -2.86 17.72
CA PRO A 39 -9.77 -2.92 17.33
C PRO A 39 -9.55 -3.37 15.88
N ASN A 40 -10.34 -4.32 15.37
CA ASN A 40 -10.19 -4.79 13.99
C ASN A 40 -10.67 -3.76 12.96
N ILE A 41 -11.64 -2.90 13.31
CA ILE A 41 -12.01 -1.75 12.47
C ILE A 41 -10.84 -0.77 12.38
N PHE A 42 -10.13 -0.51 13.48
CA PHE A 42 -8.91 0.31 13.49
C PHE A 42 -7.83 -0.28 12.58
N ILE A 43 -7.62 -1.60 12.61
CA ILE A 43 -6.69 -2.31 11.71
C ILE A 43 -7.13 -2.16 10.25
N GLY A 44 -8.44 -2.24 9.97
CA GLY A 44 -8.98 -1.99 8.63
C GLY A 44 -8.74 -0.56 8.13
N SER A 45 -8.93 0.43 9.00
CA SER A 45 -8.63 1.83 8.70
C SER A 45 -7.14 2.07 8.45
N LEU A 46 -6.26 1.40 9.21
CA LEU A 46 -4.81 1.43 8.99
C LEU A 46 -4.45 0.85 7.62
N ALA A 47 -5.01 -0.32 7.27
CA ALA A 47 -4.79 -0.96 5.97
C ALA A 47 -5.31 -0.10 4.80
N LEU A 48 -6.45 0.59 4.98
CA LEU A 48 -6.93 1.58 4.00
C LEU A 48 -5.99 2.78 3.87
N GLY A 49 -5.45 3.27 4.99
CA GLY A 49 -4.44 4.33 5.00
C GLY A 49 -3.19 3.94 4.23
N ASP A 50 -2.69 2.73 4.44
CA ASP A 50 -1.54 2.20 3.71
C ASP A 50 -1.82 2.06 2.21
N LEU A 51 -3.01 1.59 1.81
CA LEU A 51 -3.38 1.54 0.39
C LEU A 51 -3.44 2.93 -0.25
N LEU A 52 -3.96 3.94 0.46
CA LEU A 52 -3.94 5.33 -0.01
C LEU A 52 -2.52 5.87 -0.13
N LEU A 53 -1.66 5.58 0.85
CA LEU A 53 -0.24 5.95 0.83
C LEU A 53 0.57 5.19 -0.22
N LEU A 54 0.11 4.04 -0.69
CA LEU A 54 0.77 3.31 -1.77
C LEU A 54 0.24 3.76 -3.14
N LEU A 55 -1.06 3.97 -3.29
CA LEU A 55 -1.69 4.29 -4.58
C LEU A 55 -1.52 5.76 -5.00
N VAL A 56 -1.47 6.70 -4.05
CA VAL A 56 -1.40 8.13 -4.38
C VAL A 56 0.03 8.57 -4.70
N PRO A 57 1.03 8.43 -3.81
CA PRO A 57 2.35 9.00 -4.06
C PRO A 57 3.25 8.16 -4.98
N VAL A 58 3.12 6.83 -5.04
CA VAL A 58 4.00 5.98 -5.88
C VAL A 58 3.95 6.37 -7.37
N PRO A 59 2.79 6.56 -8.02
CA PRO A 59 2.75 7.03 -9.41
C PRO A 59 3.30 8.45 -9.57
N PHE A 60 3.13 9.32 -8.56
CA PHE A 60 3.69 10.68 -8.59
C PHE A 60 5.21 10.69 -8.49
N TYR A 61 5.81 9.91 -7.58
CA TYR A 61 7.26 9.77 -7.49
C TYR A 61 7.84 9.11 -8.74
N GLY A 62 7.17 8.08 -9.29
CA GLY A 62 7.56 7.48 -10.56
C GLY A 62 7.60 8.49 -11.70
N MET A 63 6.57 9.34 -11.82
CA MET A 63 6.53 10.40 -12.83
C MET A 63 7.65 11.43 -12.66
N ILE A 64 7.94 11.86 -11.43
CA ILE A 64 8.98 12.86 -11.13
C ILE A 64 10.40 12.35 -11.46
N TYR A 65 10.65 11.04 -11.35
CA TYR A 65 11.95 10.46 -11.75
C TYR A 65 12.05 10.18 -13.26
N THR A 66 10.93 10.04 -13.97
CA THR A 66 10.90 9.83 -15.43
C THR A 66 10.84 11.12 -16.25
N LEU A 67 10.40 12.23 -15.65
CA LEU A 67 10.41 13.56 -16.27
C LEU A 67 11.76 14.24 -15.93
N PRO A 68 12.57 14.63 -16.94
CA PRO A 68 13.86 15.28 -16.73
C PRO A 68 13.73 16.69 -16.14
#